data_AF-A0A953FKM2-F1
#
_entry.id   AF-A0A953FKM2-F1
#
_cell.length_a   1.000
_cell.length_b   1.000
_cell.length_c   1.000
_cell.angle_alpha   90.00
_cell.angle_beta   90.00
_cell.angle_gamma   90.00
#
_symmetry.space_group_name_H-M   'P 1'
#
loop_
_entity.id
_entity.type
_entity.pdbx_description
1 polymer ?
#
loop_
_entity_poly.entity_id
_entity_poly.type
_entity_poly.pdbx_seq_one_letter_code
_entity_poly.pdbx_strand_id
1 'polypeptide(L)'
;MKHVVLLITTLLIALHGNAQQRGAWTRLTAPAKPMHLAAHHPDRGNAPANDDCANAEAITVTTDCASPVSGNNAEATQDGGIPSCDNTGTWLDVWYTFNSGAADTVTITLTPGAGMTDRVLAVYDACGGDELLCAIAPPGPVALDVEPGMDYWIRVHSNTDYGVGGDFTLCVTVGNTTPAPPVNDLCSGAIEQALSIGGTITFNGDNTGATDSEGLGYTSAWEAFTLAACADVHLSYCGSTPAWDGFWILLYSSCPPSTAVEVSSYDSTSCGDGNFTLCFPQLPAGTYYFPVVAGPIGPYTLVVSAAACGSDQAPNDECDGAIPLTAQPTCDPTYFTNPCATQSLAAVTCGSFTGDAGDDVWYSFTATAPDMTVGGAPHGNMDIVMELFSGACGLLTSVACGDVGGSGAADDM
;
A
#
# COMPACT_ATOMS: atom_id res chain seq x y z
N MET A 1 -47.09 32.14 2.73
CA MET A 1 -48.57 32.32 2.67
C MET A 1 -49.09 31.60 1.44
N LYS A 2 -50.28 30.99 1.49
CA LYS A 2 -50.89 30.32 0.33
C LYS A 2 -51.67 31.32 -0.55
N HIS A 3 -51.98 30.88 -1.78
CA HIS A 3 -53.12 31.32 -2.62
C HIS A 3 -53.00 32.67 -3.36
N VAL A 4 -53.60 32.89 -4.54
CA VAL A 4 -54.03 32.01 -5.68
C VAL A 4 -54.40 32.92 -6.88
N VAL A 5 -54.23 32.40 -8.10
CA VAL A 5 -54.90 32.72 -9.41
C VAL A 5 -55.68 34.04 -9.58
N LEU A 6 -55.50 34.68 -10.74
CA LEU A 6 -56.59 35.36 -11.44
C LEU A 6 -56.61 35.02 -12.95
N LEU A 7 -57.73 34.47 -13.43
CA LEU A 7 -58.10 34.34 -14.85
C LEU A 7 -58.70 35.65 -15.38
N ILE A 8 -58.77 35.81 -16.72
CA ILE A 8 -59.86 36.40 -17.56
C ILE A 8 -59.25 36.69 -18.95
N THR A 9 -59.52 35.91 -20.01
CA THR A 9 -60.62 36.06 -21.03
C THR A 9 -60.62 37.46 -21.70
N THR A 10 -60.87 37.72 -23.00
CA THR A 10 -61.72 37.17 -24.09
C THR A 10 -61.39 38.00 -25.38
N LEU A 11 -61.70 37.68 -26.66
CA LEU A 11 -62.16 36.49 -27.42
C LEU A 11 -62.39 36.88 -28.93
N LEU A 12 -62.27 35.92 -29.86
CA LEU A 12 -62.99 35.81 -31.17
C LEU A 12 -62.51 36.52 -32.49
N ILE A 13 -62.71 35.78 -33.60
CA ILE A 13 -62.80 36.15 -35.05
C ILE A 13 -61.53 36.76 -35.70
N ALA A 14 -60.70 36.06 -36.50
CA ALA A 14 -60.90 35.23 -37.72
C ALA A 14 -61.08 36.02 -39.05
N LEU A 15 -60.14 35.82 -39.99
CA LEU A 15 -60.33 35.94 -41.45
C LEU A 15 -59.17 35.28 -42.21
N HIS A 16 -59.48 34.59 -43.31
CA HIS A 16 -58.49 34.01 -44.23
C HIS A 16 -58.08 35.03 -45.30
N GLY A 17 -56.88 34.89 -45.88
CA GLY A 17 -56.64 35.31 -47.27
C GLY A 17 -55.32 35.98 -47.64
N ASN A 18 -54.44 35.19 -48.26
CA ASN A 18 -53.55 35.57 -49.38
C ASN A 18 -52.46 36.67 -49.25
N ALA A 19 -51.23 36.17 -49.39
CA ALA A 19 -50.27 36.53 -50.45
C ALA A 19 -49.32 37.75 -50.29
N GLN A 20 -48.02 37.38 -50.27
CA GLN A 20 -46.83 38.10 -50.76
C GLN A 20 -46.48 39.48 -50.17
N GLN A 21 -45.36 39.51 -49.44
CA GLN A 21 -44.25 40.43 -49.75
C GLN A 21 -42.90 39.69 -49.75
N ARG A 22 -41.93 40.25 -50.50
CA ARG A 22 -40.57 39.70 -50.70
C ARG A 22 -39.54 40.56 -49.96
N GLY A 23 -38.47 39.93 -49.49
CA GLY A 23 -37.27 40.58 -48.93
C GLY A 23 -37.02 40.15 -47.47
N ALA A 24 -35.81 39.83 -47.02
CA ALA A 24 -34.49 39.97 -47.66
C ALA A 24 -33.62 38.71 -47.43
N TRP A 25 -32.63 38.50 -48.31
CA TRP A 25 -31.62 37.44 -48.15
C TRP A 25 -30.39 38.00 -47.42
N THR A 26 -30.15 37.56 -46.19
CA THR A 26 -28.87 37.73 -45.50
C THR A 26 -27.96 36.53 -45.82
N ARG A 27 -26.81 36.80 -46.45
CA ARG A 27 -25.78 35.78 -46.69
C ARG A 27 -25.05 35.46 -45.38
N LEU A 28 -25.15 34.24 -44.89
CA LEU A 28 -24.19 33.67 -43.94
C LEU A 28 -22.97 33.17 -44.72
N THR A 29 -21.86 33.92 -44.65
CA THR A 29 -20.56 33.47 -45.14
C THR A 29 -19.80 32.75 -44.02
N ALA A 30 -20.02 31.43 -43.94
CA ALA A 30 -19.13 30.51 -43.25
C ALA A 30 -18.82 29.34 -44.20
N PRO A 31 -17.58 28.87 -44.31
CA PRO A 31 -17.24 27.76 -45.20
C PRO A 31 -17.86 26.46 -44.67
N ALA A 32 -18.72 25.83 -45.47
CA ALA A 32 -19.22 24.50 -45.16
C ALA A 32 -18.04 23.50 -45.15
N LYS A 33 -17.87 22.79 -44.02
CA LYS A 33 -17.07 21.55 -43.99
C LYS A 33 -17.61 20.59 -45.07
N PRO A 34 -16.76 19.80 -45.74
CA PRO A 34 -17.24 18.84 -46.73
C PRO A 34 -18.18 17.84 -46.04
N MET A 35 -19.45 17.87 -46.47
CA MET A 35 -20.46 16.91 -46.06
C MET A 35 -20.11 15.57 -46.70
N HIS A 36 -19.41 14.71 -45.96
CA HIS A 36 -19.20 13.32 -46.34
C HIS A 36 -20.56 12.64 -46.40
N LEU A 37 -21.09 12.47 -47.62
CA LEU A 37 -22.28 11.68 -47.86
C LEU A 37 -21.91 10.20 -47.72
N ALA A 38 -21.89 9.71 -46.49
CA ALA A 38 -21.81 8.29 -46.21
C ALA A 38 -23.00 7.60 -46.90
N ALA A 39 -22.74 6.49 -47.59
CA ALA A 39 -23.78 5.77 -48.29
C ALA A 39 -24.71 5.10 -47.25
N HIS A 40 -25.91 5.64 -47.07
CA HIS A 40 -26.95 4.97 -46.30
C HIS A 40 -27.28 3.62 -46.96
N HIS A 41 -26.86 2.53 -46.34
CA HIS A 41 -27.43 1.21 -46.59
C HIS A 41 -28.85 1.22 -46.00
N PRO A 42 -29.90 0.89 -46.77
CA PRO A 42 -31.30 1.06 -46.32
C PRO A 42 -31.75 0.06 -45.25
N ASP A 43 -30.85 -0.77 -44.73
CA ASP A 43 -31.13 -1.81 -43.73
C ASP A 43 -30.69 -1.42 -42.30
N ARG A 44 -30.03 -0.26 -42.11
CA ARG A 44 -29.78 0.29 -40.77
C ARG A 44 -30.87 1.31 -40.44
N GLY A 45 -31.64 1.02 -39.39
CA GLY A 45 -32.67 1.90 -38.82
C GLY A 45 -32.08 3.11 -38.09
N ASN A 46 -32.78 3.65 -37.10
CA ASN A 46 -32.33 4.81 -36.32
C ASN A 46 -31.22 4.47 -35.29
N ALA A 47 -30.46 3.40 -35.53
CA ALA A 47 -29.48 2.87 -34.60
C ALA A 47 -28.32 3.87 -34.34
N PRO A 48 -27.72 3.85 -33.13
CA PRO A 48 -26.56 4.68 -32.79
C PRO A 48 -25.36 4.46 -33.74
N ALA A 49 -24.41 5.41 -33.74
CA ALA A 49 -23.20 5.28 -34.57
C ALA A 49 -22.26 4.16 -34.09
N ASN A 50 -22.33 3.84 -32.80
CA ASN A 50 -21.56 2.83 -32.09
C ASN A 50 -22.40 1.57 -31.74
N ASP A 51 -23.35 1.23 -32.62
CA ASP A 51 -24.20 0.02 -32.53
C ASP A 51 -23.36 -1.27 -32.64
N ASP A 52 -22.32 -1.29 -33.51
CA ASP A 52 -21.40 -2.43 -33.63
C ASP A 52 -20.10 -2.20 -32.83
N CYS A 53 -19.50 -3.25 -32.26
CA CYS A 53 -18.20 -3.16 -31.57
C CYS A 53 -17.05 -2.74 -32.48
N ALA A 54 -17.18 -3.00 -33.79
CA ALA A 54 -16.26 -2.53 -34.83
C ALA A 54 -16.28 -1.00 -35.01
N ASN A 55 -17.33 -0.33 -34.53
CA ASN A 55 -17.55 1.11 -34.59
C ASN A 55 -17.62 1.76 -33.19
N ALA A 56 -17.06 1.08 -32.17
CA ALA A 56 -17.08 1.54 -30.78
C ALA A 56 -16.59 2.99 -30.63
N GLU A 57 -17.32 3.80 -29.85
CA GLU A 57 -16.95 5.20 -29.62
C GLU A 57 -15.76 5.30 -28.65
N ALA A 58 -14.67 5.92 -29.10
CA ALA A 58 -13.48 6.11 -28.28
C ALA A 58 -13.71 7.17 -27.19
N ILE A 59 -13.55 6.77 -25.92
CA ILE A 59 -13.66 7.64 -24.75
C ILE A 59 -12.30 7.77 -24.07
N THR A 60 -12.08 8.91 -23.41
CA THR A 60 -10.82 9.21 -22.72
C THR A 60 -10.91 8.80 -21.25
N VAL A 61 -9.86 8.16 -20.74
CA VAL A 61 -9.70 7.90 -19.31
C VAL A 61 -9.34 9.20 -18.58
N THR A 62 -10.08 9.57 -17.54
CA THR A 62 -9.95 10.84 -16.82
C THR A 62 -9.58 10.65 -15.34
N THR A 63 -9.26 11.73 -14.62
CA THR A 63 -9.03 11.70 -13.17
C THR A 63 -10.31 11.80 -12.35
N ASP A 64 -11.40 12.31 -12.95
CA ASP A 64 -12.73 12.39 -12.34
C ASP A 64 -13.83 12.27 -13.42
N CYS A 65 -15.09 12.13 -12.98
CA CYS A 65 -16.27 12.11 -13.85
C CYS A 65 -16.98 13.47 -13.94
N ALA A 66 -16.25 14.60 -13.94
CA ALA A 66 -16.87 15.93 -14.06
C ALA A 66 -17.47 16.23 -15.45
N SER A 67 -17.18 15.41 -16.46
CA SER A 67 -17.73 15.54 -17.82
C SER A 67 -17.89 14.15 -18.47
N PRO A 68 -18.89 13.34 -18.04
CA PRO A 68 -19.11 12.01 -18.58
C PRO A 68 -19.66 12.08 -20.02
N VAL A 69 -19.43 11.01 -20.79
CA VAL A 69 -19.93 10.86 -22.15
C VAL A 69 -21.40 10.47 -22.12
N SER A 70 -22.25 11.18 -22.86
CA SER A 70 -23.67 10.81 -23.00
C SER A 70 -23.85 9.72 -24.06
N GLY A 71 -24.66 8.71 -23.77
CA GLY A 71 -25.00 7.64 -24.70
C GLY A 71 -26.49 7.31 -24.69
N ASN A 72 -26.93 6.53 -25.69
CA ASN A 72 -28.30 6.03 -25.79
C ASN A 72 -28.31 4.72 -26.58
N ASN A 73 -29.01 3.69 -26.08
CA ASN A 73 -29.16 2.37 -26.74
C ASN A 73 -30.64 2.00 -27.06
N ALA A 74 -31.56 2.96 -27.09
CA ALA A 74 -32.99 2.69 -27.23
C ALA A 74 -33.41 2.17 -28.62
N GLU A 75 -32.70 2.58 -29.67
CA GLU A 75 -32.92 2.16 -31.07
C GLU A 75 -31.78 1.27 -31.59
N ALA A 76 -30.93 0.77 -30.69
CA ALA A 76 -29.80 -0.08 -31.02
C ALA A 76 -30.21 -1.48 -31.46
N THR A 77 -29.27 -2.24 -32.02
CA THR A 77 -29.43 -3.68 -32.25
C THR A 77 -28.55 -4.48 -31.27
N GLN A 78 -28.44 -5.80 -31.48
CA GLN A 78 -27.54 -6.63 -30.69
C GLN A 78 -26.30 -6.95 -31.53
N ASP A 79 -25.16 -6.37 -31.20
CA ASP A 79 -23.85 -6.81 -31.65
C ASP A 79 -23.06 -7.33 -30.46
N GLY A 80 -23.03 -8.65 -30.26
CA GLY A 80 -22.26 -9.27 -29.18
C GLY A 80 -22.86 -10.54 -28.62
N GLY A 81 -22.03 -11.26 -27.85
CA GLY A 81 -22.40 -12.53 -27.22
C GLY A 81 -23.47 -12.42 -26.13
N ILE A 82 -23.86 -13.55 -25.56
CA ILE A 82 -24.67 -13.58 -24.34
C ILE A 82 -23.74 -13.21 -23.17
N PRO A 83 -24.03 -12.16 -22.40
CA PRO A 83 -23.22 -11.71 -21.28
C PRO A 83 -23.22 -12.75 -20.15
N SER A 84 -22.09 -12.96 -19.47
CA SER A 84 -21.97 -14.03 -18.46
C SER A 84 -22.90 -13.86 -17.26
N CYS A 85 -23.22 -12.61 -16.90
CA CYS A 85 -24.06 -12.29 -15.76
C CYS A 85 -25.57 -12.23 -16.07
N ASP A 86 -25.98 -12.09 -17.34
CA ASP A 86 -27.39 -11.94 -17.77
C ASP A 86 -27.74 -12.91 -18.93
N ASN A 87 -27.95 -14.18 -18.60
CA ASN A 87 -27.93 -15.27 -19.58
C ASN A 87 -29.27 -15.52 -20.33
N THR A 88 -30.28 -14.66 -20.17
CA THR A 88 -31.57 -14.78 -20.87
C THR A 88 -32.17 -13.42 -21.22
N GLY A 89 -32.36 -13.13 -22.51
CA GLY A 89 -33.09 -11.94 -22.94
C GLY A 89 -32.99 -11.68 -24.45
N THR A 90 -33.51 -10.52 -24.83
CA THR A 90 -33.12 -9.80 -26.06
C THR A 90 -32.40 -8.53 -25.62
N TRP A 91 -31.29 -8.17 -26.27
CA TRP A 91 -30.45 -7.06 -25.83
C TRP A 91 -30.37 -5.95 -26.89
N LEU A 92 -30.31 -4.70 -26.41
CA LEU A 92 -29.96 -3.52 -27.22
C LEU A 92 -28.62 -3.01 -26.69
N ASP A 93 -27.58 -2.99 -27.51
CA ASP A 93 -26.22 -2.69 -27.07
C ASP A 93 -25.55 -1.56 -27.86
N VAL A 94 -24.64 -0.85 -27.18
CA VAL A 94 -23.76 0.13 -27.80
C VAL A 94 -22.37 0.01 -27.18
N TRP A 95 -21.37 0.32 -28.00
CA TRP A 95 -19.98 0.03 -27.71
C TRP A 95 -19.13 1.28 -27.54
N TYR A 96 -18.21 1.22 -26.59
CA TYR A 96 -17.20 2.23 -26.34
C TYR A 96 -15.83 1.57 -26.23
N THR A 97 -14.77 2.33 -26.46
CA THR A 97 -13.39 1.84 -26.25
C THR A 97 -12.55 2.87 -25.50
N PHE A 98 -11.63 2.41 -24.68
CA PHE A 98 -10.64 3.25 -23.99
C PHE A 98 -9.28 2.55 -23.96
N ASN A 99 -8.20 3.34 -23.94
CA ASN A 99 -6.85 2.86 -23.65
C ASN A 99 -6.55 3.06 -22.15
N SER A 100 -6.01 2.05 -21.46
CA SER A 100 -5.67 2.13 -20.03
C SER A 100 -4.55 3.14 -19.72
N GLY A 101 -3.74 3.53 -20.70
CA GLY A 101 -2.65 4.47 -20.52
C GLY A 101 -1.56 3.88 -19.61
N ALA A 102 -1.29 4.53 -18.48
CA ALA A 102 -0.36 4.01 -17.47
C ALA A 102 -1.06 3.29 -16.30
N ALA A 103 -2.39 3.08 -16.39
CA ALA A 103 -3.16 2.48 -15.31
C ALA A 103 -3.12 0.95 -15.32
N ASP A 104 -3.10 0.41 -14.11
CA ASP A 104 -3.24 -1.00 -13.75
C ASP A 104 -4.64 -1.33 -13.21
N THR A 105 -5.38 -0.32 -12.72
CA THR A 105 -6.81 -0.42 -12.40
C THR A 105 -7.55 0.83 -12.93
N VAL A 106 -8.72 0.63 -13.53
CA VAL A 106 -9.68 1.69 -13.87
C VAL A 106 -10.99 1.53 -13.12
N THR A 107 -11.74 2.63 -12.98
CA THR A 107 -13.09 2.66 -12.39
C THR A 107 -14.08 3.15 -13.43
N ILE A 108 -15.06 2.31 -13.77
CA ILE A 108 -16.07 2.59 -14.78
C ILE A 108 -17.39 2.97 -14.09
N THR A 109 -17.92 4.15 -14.43
CA THR A 109 -19.18 4.66 -13.90
C THR A 109 -20.23 4.73 -15.00
N LEU A 110 -21.23 3.85 -14.92
CA LEU A 110 -22.43 3.88 -15.77
C LEU A 110 -23.60 4.45 -14.98
N THR A 111 -24.10 5.62 -15.37
CA THR A 111 -25.29 6.24 -14.76
C THR A 111 -26.49 6.10 -15.72
N PRO A 112 -27.50 5.27 -15.41
CA PRO A 112 -28.66 5.09 -16.27
C PRO A 112 -29.57 6.33 -16.25
N GLY A 113 -30.13 6.66 -17.42
CA GLY A 113 -31.20 7.64 -17.54
C GLY A 113 -32.55 7.09 -17.05
N ALA A 114 -33.57 7.97 -17.05
CA ALA A 114 -34.89 7.62 -16.54
C ALA A 114 -35.56 6.53 -17.40
N GLY A 115 -35.78 5.35 -16.81
CA GLY A 115 -36.45 4.22 -17.46
C GLY A 115 -35.53 3.06 -17.84
N MET A 116 -34.21 3.26 -17.88
CA MET A 116 -33.22 2.21 -18.21
C MET A 116 -32.99 1.28 -16.98
N THR A 117 -34.02 0.53 -16.60
CA THR A 117 -34.07 -0.23 -15.34
C THR A 117 -33.20 -1.48 -15.36
N ASP A 118 -33.29 -2.25 -16.45
CA ASP A 118 -32.48 -3.45 -16.67
C ASP A 118 -31.36 -3.13 -17.67
N ARG A 119 -30.20 -2.83 -17.11
CA ARG A 119 -28.98 -2.50 -17.84
C ARG A 119 -27.81 -3.26 -17.28
N VAL A 120 -26.89 -3.57 -18.18
CA VAL A 120 -25.69 -4.35 -17.93
C VAL A 120 -24.50 -3.56 -18.45
N LEU A 121 -23.44 -3.56 -17.64
CA LEU A 121 -22.11 -3.09 -18.01
C LEU A 121 -21.24 -4.32 -18.22
N ALA A 122 -20.71 -4.52 -19.42
CA ALA A 122 -19.71 -5.54 -19.69
C ALA A 122 -18.43 -4.92 -20.28
N VAL A 123 -17.28 -5.56 -20.04
CA VAL A 123 -15.98 -5.12 -20.55
C VAL A 123 -15.21 -6.30 -21.13
N TYR A 124 -14.57 -6.09 -22.27
CA TYR A 124 -13.85 -7.09 -23.04
C TYR A 124 -12.42 -6.60 -23.38
N ASP A 125 -11.50 -7.54 -23.56
CA ASP A 125 -10.11 -7.26 -23.99
C ASP A 125 -10.00 -6.91 -25.49
N ALA A 126 -11.01 -7.27 -26.29
CA ALA A 126 -11.14 -6.92 -27.70
C ALA A 126 -12.62 -6.87 -28.14
N CYS A 127 -12.90 -6.23 -29.28
CA CYS A 127 -14.17 -6.40 -29.99
C CYS A 127 -14.35 -7.87 -30.42
N GLY A 128 -15.24 -8.59 -29.72
CA GLY A 128 -15.42 -10.04 -29.85
C GLY A 128 -14.39 -10.90 -29.09
N GLY A 129 -13.66 -10.31 -28.14
CA GLY A 129 -12.70 -10.99 -27.26
C GLY A 129 -13.34 -11.59 -26.00
N ASP A 130 -12.50 -11.84 -24.98
CA ASP A 130 -12.91 -12.43 -23.71
C ASP A 130 -13.55 -11.38 -22.78
N GLU A 131 -14.62 -11.77 -22.08
CA GLU A 131 -15.34 -10.91 -21.14
C GLU A 131 -14.60 -10.85 -19.79
N LEU A 132 -14.04 -9.69 -19.48
CA LEU A 132 -13.28 -9.42 -18.24
C LEU A 132 -14.20 -9.05 -17.08
N LEU A 133 -15.34 -8.42 -17.38
CA LEU A 133 -16.30 -7.94 -16.40
C LEU A 133 -17.72 -8.00 -16.95
N CYS A 134 -18.68 -8.39 -16.11
CA CYS A 134 -20.11 -8.28 -16.36
C CYS A 134 -20.84 -7.90 -15.08
N ALA A 135 -21.63 -6.83 -15.12
CA ALA A 135 -22.48 -6.41 -14.02
C ALA A 135 -23.88 -6.01 -14.53
N ILE A 136 -24.90 -6.84 -14.24
CA ILE A 136 -26.29 -6.36 -14.20
C ILE A 136 -26.38 -5.35 -13.07
N ALA A 137 -27.21 -4.33 -13.24
CA ALA A 137 -27.75 -3.64 -12.08
C ALA A 137 -26.86 -2.53 -11.45
N PRO A 138 -25.63 -2.20 -11.93
CA PRO A 138 -24.55 -1.71 -11.05
C PRO A 138 -24.95 -0.42 -10.33
N PRO A 139 -25.06 -0.43 -8.99
CA PRO A 139 -25.61 0.70 -8.23
C PRO A 139 -24.65 1.89 -8.07
N GLY A 140 -23.43 1.76 -8.59
CA GLY A 140 -22.36 2.76 -8.51
C GLY A 140 -21.18 2.36 -9.42
N PRO A 141 -20.03 3.01 -9.25
CA PRO A 141 -18.82 2.72 -10.03
C PRO A 141 -18.33 1.28 -9.81
N VAL A 142 -17.71 0.71 -10.85
CA VAL A 142 -17.17 -0.65 -10.86
C VAL A 142 -15.68 -0.59 -11.20
N ALA A 143 -14.83 -1.19 -10.34
CA ALA A 143 -13.40 -1.30 -10.61
C ALA A 143 -13.10 -2.47 -11.56
N LEU A 144 -12.08 -2.30 -12.40
CA LEU A 144 -11.56 -3.31 -13.31
C LEU A 144 -10.03 -3.20 -13.36
N ASP A 145 -9.35 -4.31 -13.09
CA ASP A 145 -7.91 -4.43 -13.29
C ASP A 145 -7.61 -4.56 -14.79
N VAL A 146 -6.57 -3.87 -15.24
CA VAL A 146 -6.18 -3.71 -16.64
C VAL A 146 -4.66 -3.81 -16.79
N GLU A 147 -4.20 -4.27 -17.95
CA GLU A 147 -2.80 -4.15 -18.32
C GLU A 147 -2.51 -2.72 -18.82
N PRO A 148 -1.42 -2.08 -18.39
CA PRO A 148 -1.05 -0.75 -18.88
C PRO A 148 -0.80 -0.70 -20.39
N GLY A 149 -1.31 0.35 -21.04
CA GLY A 149 -1.14 0.66 -22.46
C GLY A 149 -2.09 -0.07 -23.41
N MET A 150 -2.97 -0.91 -22.90
CA MET A 150 -3.88 -1.76 -23.67
C MET A 150 -5.23 -1.09 -23.93
N ASP A 151 -5.86 -1.45 -25.06
CA ASP A 151 -7.21 -1.00 -25.43
C ASP A 151 -8.26 -2.00 -24.94
N TYR A 152 -9.38 -1.48 -24.42
CA TYR A 152 -10.50 -2.25 -23.88
C TYR A 152 -11.81 -1.82 -24.53
N TRP A 153 -12.78 -2.73 -24.57
CA TRP A 153 -14.12 -2.48 -25.11
C TRP A 153 -15.17 -2.56 -24.01
N ILE A 154 -15.91 -1.48 -23.81
CA ILE A 154 -17.07 -1.42 -22.92
C ILE A 154 -18.34 -1.62 -23.75
N ARG A 155 -19.17 -2.58 -23.35
CA ARG A 155 -20.52 -2.76 -23.88
C ARG A 155 -21.52 -2.27 -22.84
N VAL A 156 -22.32 -1.26 -23.20
CA VAL A 156 -23.45 -0.80 -22.39
C VAL A 156 -24.71 -1.33 -23.05
N HIS A 157 -25.46 -2.20 -22.37
CA HIS A 157 -26.61 -2.84 -22.97
C HIS A 157 -27.81 -2.98 -22.03
N SER A 158 -28.99 -3.14 -22.62
CA SER A 158 -30.26 -3.27 -21.89
C SER A 158 -30.98 -4.55 -22.28
N ASN A 159 -31.46 -5.30 -21.30
CA ASN A 159 -32.26 -6.50 -21.52
C ASN A 159 -33.74 -6.10 -21.66
N THR A 160 -34.30 -6.23 -22.86
CA THR A 160 -35.67 -5.77 -23.17
C THR A 160 -36.77 -6.71 -22.69
N ASP A 161 -36.42 -7.89 -22.17
CA ASP A 161 -37.41 -8.79 -21.56
C ASP A 161 -37.82 -8.30 -20.15
N TYR A 162 -36.95 -7.49 -19.50
CA TYR A 162 -37.12 -7.00 -18.13
C TYR A 162 -37.01 -5.47 -17.98
N GLY A 163 -36.43 -4.77 -18.96
CA GLY A 163 -36.28 -3.32 -18.99
C GLY A 163 -36.47 -2.73 -20.39
N VAL A 164 -35.89 -1.55 -20.62
CA VAL A 164 -35.84 -0.88 -21.93
C VAL A 164 -34.47 -0.20 -22.10
N GLY A 165 -34.04 -0.06 -23.36
CA GLY A 165 -32.95 0.85 -23.70
C GLY A 165 -33.34 2.32 -23.47
N GLY A 166 -32.35 3.20 -23.34
CA GLY A 166 -32.57 4.61 -23.02
C GLY A 166 -31.28 5.42 -22.99
N ASP A 167 -31.41 6.69 -22.59
CA ASP A 167 -30.25 7.55 -22.33
C ASP A 167 -29.44 7.03 -21.13
N PHE A 168 -28.14 7.28 -21.14
CA PHE A 168 -27.23 7.09 -20.00
C PHE A 168 -26.04 8.04 -20.08
N THR A 169 -25.22 8.06 -19.03
CA THR A 169 -23.86 8.63 -19.12
C THR A 169 -22.82 7.61 -18.67
N LEU A 170 -21.67 7.61 -19.34
CA LEU A 170 -20.55 6.69 -19.13
C LEU A 170 -19.27 7.50 -18.85
N CYS A 171 -18.44 6.99 -17.95
CA CYS A 171 -17.17 7.59 -17.57
C CYS A 171 -16.18 6.50 -17.15
N VAL A 172 -14.90 6.67 -17.49
CA VAL A 172 -13.80 5.80 -17.04
C VAL A 172 -12.78 6.67 -16.34
N THR A 173 -12.58 6.45 -15.04
CA THR A 173 -11.60 7.18 -14.23
C THR A 173 -10.46 6.32 -13.77
N VAL A 174 -9.28 6.92 -13.60
CA VAL A 174 -8.17 6.33 -12.84
C VAL A 174 -8.20 6.82 -11.41
N GLY A 175 -8.34 5.87 -10.48
CA GLY A 175 -8.34 6.12 -9.04
C GLY A 175 -6.93 6.15 -8.47
N ASN A 176 -6.07 7.03 -8.99
CA ASN A 176 -4.62 7.06 -8.75
C ASN A 176 -3.92 5.83 -9.35
N THR A 177 -3.03 6.00 -10.34
CA THR A 177 -2.17 4.91 -10.82
C THR A 177 -1.39 4.33 -9.64
N THR A 178 -1.31 3.00 -9.50
CA THR A 178 -0.31 2.44 -8.58
C THR A 178 1.05 2.99 -9.00
N PRO A 179 1.78 3.69 -8.12
CA PRO A 179 3.06 4.27 -8.50
C PRO A 179 4.00 3.14 -8.94
N ALA A 180 4.73 3.36 -10.03
CA ALA A 180 5.66 2.36 -10.54
C ALA A 180 6.66 1.98 -9.42
N PRO A 181 6.96 0.69 -9.20
CA PRO A 181 7.82 0.29 -8.11
C PRO A 181 9.19 1.00 -8.14
N PRO A 182 9.77 1.31 -6.96
CA PRO A 182 11.05 1.99 -6.89
C PRO A 182 12.15 1.13 -7.51
N VAL A 183 13.27 1.74 -7.91
CA VAL A 183 14.36 1.01 -8.60
C VAL A 183 15.00 -0.09 -7.73
N ASN A 184 14.83 0.02 -6.41
CA ASN A 184 15.24 -0.92 -5.38
C ASN A 184 14.06 -1.70 -4.78
N ASP A 185 12.98 -1.92 -5.53
CA ASP A 185 11.85 -2.79 -5.13
C ASP A 185 12.28 -4.23 -4.81
N LEU A 186 13.31 -4.72 -5.50
CA LEU A 186 13.96 -6.00 -5.21
C LEU A 186 15.30 -5.77 -4.53
N CYS A 187 15.72 -6.70 -3.66
CA CYS A 187 17.04 -6.61 -3.01
C CYS A 187 18.20 -6.54 -4.02
N SER A 188 18.03 -7.11 -5.22
CA SER A 188 19.02 -7.08 -6.30
C SER A 188 19.09 -5.75 -7.05
N GLY A 189 18.14 -4.85 -6.83
CA GLY A 189 18.13 -3.47 -7.31
C GLY A 189 18.77 -2.47 -6.33
N ALA A 190 19.04 -2.89 -5.08
CA ALA A 190 19.68 -2.05 -4.08
C ALA A 190 21.13 -1.70 -4.48
N ILE A 191 21.52 -0.43 -4.28
CA ILE A 191 22.88 0.04 -4.62
C ILE A 191 23.77 -0.10 -3.39
N GLU A 192 24.72 -1.05 -3.44
CA GLU A 192 25.67 -1.29 -2.37
C GLU A 192 26.59 -0.07 -2.10
N GLN A 193 26.49 0.50 -0.90
CA GLN A 193 27.36 1.59 -0.44
C GLN A 193 28.44 1.09 0.54
N ALA A 194 29.70 1.51 0.35
CA ALA A 194 30.79 1.10 1.25
C ALA A 194 30.76 1.90 2.56
N LEU A 195 30.58 1.21 3.68
CA LEU A 195 30.56 1.78 5.02
C LEU A 195 31.90 1.51 5.72
N SER A 196 32.60 2.59 6.09
CA SER A 196 33.88 2.52 6.82
C SER A 196 33.63 2.62 8.33
N ILE A 197 34.52 2.01 9.13
CA ILE A 197 34.54 2.15 10.59
C ILE A 197 34.70 3.63 10.99
N GLY A 198 33.86 4.11 11.90
CA GLY A 198 33.73 5.53 12.26
C GLY A 198 33.04 6.39 11.18
N GLY A 199 32.47 5.76 10.16
CA GLY A 199 31.81 6.40 9.03
C GLY A 199 30.29 6.38 9.12
N THR A 200 29.67 7.12 8.20
CA THR A 200 28.21 7.23 8.07
C THR A 200 27.84 7.34 6.60
N ILE A 201 26.77 6.67 6.21
CA ILE A 201 26.10 6.81 4.91
C ILE A 201 24.64 7.22 5.14
N THR A 202 24.02 7.85 4.14
CA THR A 202 22.63 8.30 4.23
C THR A 202 21.90 7.94 2.95
N PHE A 203 20.86 7.14 3.11
CA PHE A 203 19.90 6.80 2.07
C PHE A 203 18.73 7.78 2.16
N ASN A 204 18.40 8.40 1.03
CA ASN A 204 17.21 9.24 0.88
C ASN A 204 16.38 8.57 -0.22
N GLY A 205 15.40 7.77 0.17
CA GLY A 205 14.61 6.93 -0.73
C GLY A 205 13.13 7.26 -0.65
N ASP A 206 12.33 6.48 -1.38
CA ASP A 206 10.87 6.52 -1.35
C ASP A 206 10.37 5.09 -1.58
N ASN A 207 9.54 4.55 -0.68
CA ASN A 207 8.98 3.20 -0.80
C ASN A 207 7.59 3.18 -1.48
N THR A 208 7.14 4.33 -1.98
CA THR A 208 5.88 4.45 -2.72
C THR A 208 5.89 3.57 -3.97
N GLY A 209 4.89 2.68 -4.09
CA GLY A 209 4.78 1.73 -5.20
C GLY A 209 5.54 0.42 -5.00
N ALA A 210 6.24 0.24 -3.87
CA ALA A 210 6.94 -1.00 -3.58
C ALA A 210 6.00 -2.22 -3.49
N THR A 211 6.55 -3.40 -3.75
CA THR A 211 5.85 -4.69 -3.79
C THR A 211 6.39 -5.64 -2.72
N ASP A 212 5.63 -6.70 -2.40
CA ASP A 212 6.08 -7.79 -1.53
C ASP A 212 6.60 -8.96 -2.38
N SER A 213 7.54 -8.67 -3.29
CA SER A 213 8.08 -9.65 -4.25
C SER A 213 8.94 -10.73 -3.57
N GLU A 214 9.64 -10.39 -2.48
CA GLU A 214 10.39 -11.35 -1.66
C GLU A 214 9.52 -12.17 -0.69
N GLY A 215 8.25 -11.82 -0.48
CA GLY A 215 7.34 -12.55 0.42
C GLY A 215 7.63 -12.34 1.90
N LEU A 216 8.03 -11.12 2.28
CA LEU A 216 8.24 -10.66 3.65
C LEU A 216 6.93 -10.36 4.40
N GLY A 217 5.80 -10.29 3.69
CA GLY A 217 4.50 -9.87 4.24
C GLY A 217 4.31 -8.35 4.25
N TYR A 218 5.25 -7.59 3.68
CA TYR A 218 5.25 -6.14 3.59
C TYR A 218 5.85 -5.68 2.26
N THR A 219 5.34 -4.60 1.69
CA THR A 219 5.91 -3.95 0.50
C THR A 219 7.26 -3.34 0.81
N SER A 220 8.32 -3.75 0.10
CA SER A 220 9.72 -3.43 0.44
C SER A 220 10.47 -2.63 -0.61
N ALA A 221 11.07 -1.51 -0.19
CA ALA A 221 12.22 -0.91 -0.89
C ALA A 221 13.50 -1.32 -0.17
N TRP A 222 14.58 -1.63 -0.88
CA TRP A 222 15.78 -2.23 -0.30
C TRP A 222 17.00 -1.31 -0.32
N GLU A 223 17.67 -1.17 0.83
CA GLU A 223 18.95 -0.47 0.92
C GLU A 223 20.09 -1.44 1.24
N ALA A 224 21.29 -1.18 0.72
CA ALA A 224 22.42 -2.10 0.82
C ALA A 224 23.74 -1.42 1.18
N PHE A 225 24.52 -2.04 2.07
CA PHE A 225 25.84 -1.54 2.46
C PHE A 225 26.87 -2.67 2.59
N THR A 226 28.16 -2.31 2.53
CA THR A 226 29.29 -3.24 2.65
C THR A 226 30.26 -2.84 3.75
N LEU A 227 30.69 -3.81 4.54
CA LEU A 227 31.68 -3.66 5.61
C LEU A 227 32.99 -4.37 5.22
N ALA A 228 34.13 -3.67 5.38
CA ALA A 228 35.46 -4.22 5.11
C ALA A 228 36.10 -4.94 6.32
N ALA A 229 35.53 -4.78 7.50
CA ALA A 229 35.95 -5.37 8.78
C ALA A 229 34.72 -5.51 9.68
N CYS A 230 34.85 -6.16 10.84
CA CYS A 230 33.76 -6.19 11.81
C CYS A 230 33.40 -4.78 12.31
N ALA A 231 32.11 -4.51 12.55
CA ALA A 231 31.59 -3.25 13.08
C ALA A 231 30.36 -3.46 13.97
N ASP A 232 30.16 -2.60 14.96
CA ASP A 232 28.83 -2.39 15.53
C ASP A 232 28.09 -1.39 14.62
N VAL A 233 26.92 -1.76 14.10
CA VAL A 233 26.21 -0.98 13.08
C VAL A 233 24.88 -0.46 13.59
N HIS A 234 24.67 0.84 13.38
CA HIS A 234 23.45 1.53 13.75
C HIS A 234 22.65 1.90 12.48
N LEU A 235 21.35 1.56 12.46
CA LEU A 235 20.39 1.97 11.44
C LEU A 235 19.42 2.96 12.08
N SER A 236 19.45 4.23 11.65
CA SER A 236 18.73 5.32 12.30
C SER A 236 17.77 6.02 11.35
N TYR A 237 16.51 6.15 11.77
CA TYR A 237 15.52 7.00 11.10
C TYR A 237 15.47 8.42 11.69
N CYS A 238 16.34 8.78 12.64
CA CYS A 238 16.33 10.13 13.23
C CYS A 238 16.35 11.23 12.16
N GLY A 239 15.38 12.15 12.20
CA GLY A 239 15.20 13.22 11.20
C GLY A 239 14.37 12.84 9.97
N SER A 240 13.90 11.59 9.83
CA SER A 240 12.99 11.19 8.75
C SER A 240 11.62 11.85 8.91
N THR A 241 11.01 12.25 7.78
CA THR A 241 9.69 12.90 7.73
C THR A 241 8.84 12.30 6.59
N PRO A 242 7.68 11.65 6.86
CA PRO A 242 7.07 11.43 8.19
C PRO A 242 7.96 10.59 9.12
N ALA A 243 7.71 10.69 10.42
CA ALA A 243 8.41 9.88 11.40
C ALA A 243 8.08 8.40 11.18
N TRP A 244 9.09 7.55 11.27
CA TRP A 244 8.99 6.12 11.04
C TRP A 244 8.54 5.43 12.34
N ASP A 245 7.29 4.97 12.36
CA ASP A 245 6.63 4.36 13.52
C ASP A 245 6.58 2.82 13.48
N GLY A 246 7.02 2.21 12.37
CA GLY A 246 7.07 0.77 12.16
C GLY A 246 8.47 0.18 12.36
N PHE A 247 8.57 -0.90 13.11
CA PHE A 247 9.83 -1.61 13.36
C PHE A 247 10.00 -2.78 12.39
N TRP A 248 11.18 -2.84 11.76
CA TRP A 248 11.66 -4.05 11.09
C TRP A 248 13.01 -4.44 11.66
N ILE A 249 13.10 -5.65 12.20
CA ILE A 249 14.19 -6.09 13.08
C ILE A 249 15.20 -7.02 12.39
N LEU A 250 15.05 -7.28 11.09
CA LEU A 250 15.88 -8.24 10.36
C LEU A 250 16.75 -7.55 9.29
N LEU A 251 18.07 -7.70 9.42
CA LEU A 251 19.04 -7.36 8.40
C LEU A 251 19.47 -8.62 7.65
N TYR A 252 19.60 -8.59 6.32
CA TYR A 252 19.93 -9.79 5.54
C TYR A 252 21.37 -9.77 5.03
N SER A 253 22.10 -10.88 5.21
CA SER A 253 23.47 -11.05 4.71
C SER A 253 23.54 -11.65 3.29
N SER A 254 22.39 -11.77 2.62
CA SER A 254 22.24 -12.35 1.29
C SER A 254 21.04 -11.74 0.56
N CYS A 255 21.12 -11.72 -0.77
CA CYS A 255 20.03 -11.42 -1.68
C CYS A 255 19.94 -12.55 -2.73
N PRO A 256 18.79 -13.26 -2.89
CA PRO A 256 17.53 -13.13 -2.15
C PRO A 256 17.67 -13.30 -0.63
N PRO A 257 16.79 -12.68 0.18
CA PRO A 257 16.88 -12.65 1.64
C PRO A 257 16.65 -14.05 2.23
N SER A 258 17.75 -14.76 2.52
CA SER A 258 17.70 -16.15 2.99
C SER A 258 18.46 -16.41 4.29
N THR A 259 19.26 -15.45 4.74
CA THR A 259 19.99 -15.48 6.01
C THR A 259 19.85 -14.12 6.68
N ALA A 260 19.04 -14.08 7.73
CA ALA A 260 18.80 -12.90 8.54
C ALA A 260 19.82 -12.80 9.69
N VAL A 261 20.02 -11.57 10.16
CA VAL A 261 20.64 -11.19 11.42
C VAL A 261 19.60 -10.35 12.14
N GLU A 262 19.23 -10.75 13.34
CA GLU A 262 18.29 -10.03 14.19
C GLU A 262 18.97 -8.79 14.81
N VAL A 263 18.16 -7.77 15.08
CA VAL A 263 18.60 -6.60 15.86
C VAL A 263 18.86 -7.04 17.30
N SER A 264 19.89 -6.48 17.93
CA SER A 264 20.11 -6.65 19.38
C SER A 264 19.17 -5.75 20.17
N SER A 265 19.08 -4.48 19.78
CA SER A 265 18.39 -3.47 20.58
C SER A 265 17.95 -2.28 19.73
N TYR A 266 17.01 -1.50 20.25
CA TYR A 266 16.54 -0.27 19.62
C TYR A 266 16.39 0.86 20.64
N ASP A 267 16.53 2.10 20.16
CA ASP A 267 16.32 3.33 20.93
C ASP A 267 15.36 4.24 20.18
N SER A 268 14.13 4.37 20.71
CA SER A 268 13.08 5.27 20.22
C SER A 268 13.01 6.61 20.99
N THR A 269 14.03 6.90 21.81
CA THR A 269 14.07 8.09 22.69
C THR A 269 15.11 9.11 22.25
N SER A 270 16.30 8.69 21.82
CA SER A 270 17.39 9.62 21.47
C SER A 270 17.11 10.49 20.24
N CYS A 271 16.28 10.06 19.28
CA CYS A 271 15.93 10.91 18.14
C CYS A 271 15.07 12.13 18.56
N GLY A 272 14.25 12.00 19.60
CA GLY A 272 13.40 13.08 20.14
C GLY A 272 12.27 13.59 19.23
N ASP A 273 12.11 13.01 18.03
CA ASP A 273 11.18 13.42 16.97
C ASP A 273 10.13 12.35 16.62
N GLY A 274 10.15 11.20 17.31
CA GLY A 274 9.29 10.04 17.08
C GLY A 274 9.92 8.92 16.26
N ASN A 275 11.10 9.14 15.67
CA ASN A 275 11.88 8.10 15.02
C ASN A 275 12.68 7.26 16.03
N PHE A 276 13.29 6.18 15.55
CA PHE A 276 14.14 5.28 16.34
C PHE A 276 15.48 4.98 15.64
N THR A 277 16.39 4.37 16.40
CA THR A 277 17.63 3.75 15.92
C THR A 277 17.68 2.28 16.34
N LEU A 278 18.15 1.42 15.45
CA LEU A 278 18.40 -0.02 15.65
C LEU A 278 19.90 -0.26 15.78
N CYS A 279 20.33 -1.21 16.62
CA CYS A 279 21.73 -1.64 16.70
C CYS A 279 21.94 -3.13 16.37
N PHE A 280 22.92 -3.38 15.50
CA PHE A 280 23.40 -4.69 15.09
C PHE A 280 24.88 -4.81 15.51
N PRO A 281 25.18 -5.40 16.68
CA PRO A 281 26.54 -5.50 17.19
C PRO A 281 27.37 -6.50 16.39
N GLN A 282 28.68 -6.25 16.35
CA GLN A 282 29.72 -7.16 15.86
C GLN A 282 29.44 -7.79 14.47
N LEU A 283 28.74 -7.08 13.57
CA LEU A 283 28.50 -7.54 12.20
C LEU A 283 29.84 -7.81 11.51
N PRO A 284 30.10 -9.04 11.01
CA PRO A 284 31.31 -9.34 10.27
C PRO A 284 31.50 -8.51 9.00
N ALA A 285 32.69 -8.59 8.40
CA ALA A 285 32.92 -8.06 7.06
C ALA A 285 32.02 -8.79 6.04
N GLY A 286 31.26 -8.05 5.24
CA GLY A 286 30.25 -8.61 4.34
C GLY A 286 29.38 -7.55 3.68
N THR A 287 28.43 -7.99 2.85
CA THR A 287 27.35 -7.18 2.29
C THR A 287 26.07 -7.43 3.09
N TYR A 288 25.34 -6.36 3.38
CA TYR A 288 24.08 -6.40 4.12
C TYR A 288 22.98 -5.63 3.38
N TYR A 289 21.77 -6.19 3.40
CA TYR A 289 20.57 -5.68 2.76
C TYR A 289 19.48 -5.46 3.83
N PHE A 290 18.92 -4.25 3.88
CA PHE A 290 17.85 -3.88 4.81
C PHE A 290 16.60 -3.48 4.02
N PRO A 291 15.45 -4.13 4.24
CA PRO A 291 14.19 -3.72 3.63
C PRO A 291 13.55 -2.59 4.46
N VAL A 292 13.27 -1.48 3.80
CA VAL A 292 12.59 -0.31 4.34
C VAL A 292 11.07 -0.55 4.28
N VAL A 293 10.58 -1.24 5.31
CA VAL A 293 9.21 -1.76 5.43
C VAL A 293 8.54 -1.32 6.74
N ALA A 294 7.29 -1.73 6.92
CA ALA A 294 6.46 -1.62 8.13
C ALA A 294 6.12 -0.21 8.64
N GLY A 295 6.80 0.85 8.19
CA GLY A 295 6.47 2.25 8.46
C GLY A 295 5.58 2.89 7.39
N PRO A 296 5.52 4.24 7.35
CA PRO A 296 4.72 4.99 6.38
C PRO A 296 5.12 4.72 4.92
N ILE A 297 4.14 4.85 4.01
CA ILE A 297 4.40 4.88 2.56
C ILE A 297 4.78 6.32 2.17
N GLY A 298 5.93 6.49 1.53
CA GLY A 298 6.45 7.79 1.11
C GLY A 298 7.98 7.90 1.15
N PRO A 299 8.51 9.13 1.05
CA PRO A 299 9.92 9.39 1.20
C PRO A 299 10.42 9.08 2.61
N TYR A 300 11.64 8.54 2.71
CA TYR A 300 12.31 8.22 3.97
C TYR A 300 13.77 8.69 3.98
N THR A 301 14.31 8.89 5.18
CA THR A 301 15.74 9.08 5.41
C THR A 301 16.24 7.99 6.35
N LEU A 302 17.14 7.14 5.85
CA LEU A 302 17.81 6.11 6.65
C LEU A 302 19.31 6.44 6.73
N VAL A 303 19.79 6.71 7.94
CA VAL A 303 21.20 6.95 8.25
C VAL A 303 21.81 5.65 8.77
N VAL A 304 22.89 5.18 8.15
CA VAL A 304 23.61 3.99 8.62
C VAL A 304 25.02 4.38 9.04
N SER A 305 25.40 4.07 10.27
CA SER A 305 26.74 4.34 10.80
C SER A 305 27.39 3.09 11.38
N ALA A 306 28.72 3.02 11.30
CA ALA A 306 29.51 1.92 11.84
C ALA A 306 30.48 2.44 12.89
N ALA A 307 30.43 1.88 14.10
CA ALA A 307 31.46 2.02 15.11
C ALA A 307 32.52 0.91 15.00
N ALA A 308 33.48 0.88 15.91
CA ALA A 308 34.46 -0.21 15.93
C ALA A 308 33.82 -1.46 16.54
N CYS A 309 34.04 -2.63 15.95
CA CYS A 309 33.56 -3.91 16.50
C CYS A 309 33.86 -4.03 18.01
N GLY A 310 32.84 -4.17 18.85
CA GLY A 310 33.01 -4.29 20.29
C GLY A 310 33.17 -2.95 21.02
N SER A 311 32.72 -1.81 20.46
CA SER A 311 32.83 -0.49 21.11
C SER A 311 31.54 0.04 21.72
N ASP A 312 30.39 -0.47 21.28
CA ASP A 312 29.08 0.14 21.60
C ASP A 312 28.28 -0.67 22.64
N GLN A 313 28.76 -1.88 22.98
CA GLN A 313 28.25 -2.76 24.03
C GLN A 313 28.34 -2.14 25.43
N ALA A 314 27.45 -2.57 26.33
CA ALA A 314 27.54 -2.24 27.74
C ALA A 314 28.85 -2.78 28.39
N PRO A 315 29.43 -2.13 29.40
CA PRO A 315 30.62 -2.63 30.09
C PRO A 315 30.46 -4.02 30.76
N ASN A 316 29.22 -4.47 30.91
CA ASN A 316 28.82 -5.75 31.49
C ASN A 316 28.07 -6.66 30.49
N ASP A 317 28.33 -6.49 29.20
CA ASP A 317 27.90 -7.42 28.13
C ASP A 317 28.38 -8.86 28.37
N GLU A 318 29.58 -8.99 28.92
CA GLU A 318 30.23 -10.28 29.18
C GLU A 318 30.28 -10.58 30.68
N CYS A 319 30.25 -11.87 31.06
CA CYS A 319 30.27 -12.26 32.48
C CYS A 319 31.56 -11.87 33.23
N ASP A 320 32.66 -11.61 32.52
CA ASP A 320 33.91 -11.07 33.10
C ASP A 320 33.79 -9.57 33.43
N GLY A 321 32.83 -8.86 32.82
CA GLY A 321 32.48 -7.45 33.08
C GLY A 321 31.34 -7.24 34.08
N ALA A 322 30.79 -8.31 34.66
CA ALA A 322 29.58 -8.30 35.48
C ALA A 322 29.60 -7.24 36.60
N ILE A 323 28.63 -6.31 36.57
CA ILE A 323 28.56 -5.21 37.56
C ILE A 323 28.31 -5.77 38.97
N PRO A 324 29.15 -5.44 39.97
CA PRO A 324 28.98 -5.93 41.33
C PRO A 324 27.85 -5.20 42.06
N LEU A 325 26.75 -5.92 42.30
CA LEU A 325 25.63 -5.48 43.12
C LEU A 325 25.90 -5.76 44.61
N THR A 326 25.55 -4.80 45.47
CA THR A 326 25.64 -4.97 46.93
C THR A 326 24.27 -5.34 47.47
N ALA A 327 24.13 -6.56 48.01
CA ALA A 327 22.89 -7.00 48.65
C ALA A 327 22.47 -6.06 49.80
N GLN A 328 21.21 -5.62 49.78
CA GLN A 328 20.63 -4.74 50.80
C GLN A 328 19.40 -5.40 51.47
N PRO A 329 19.03 -5.01 52.71
CA PRO A 329 17.81 -5.49 53.37
C PRO A 329 16.49 -5.04 52.71
N THR A 330 16.58 -4.08 51.78
CA THR A 330 15.46 -3.54 50.99
C THR A 330 15.94 -3.37 49.56
N CYS A 331 15.13 -3.73 48.57
CA CYS A 331 15.45 -3.48 47.17
C CYS A 331 15.44 -1.97 46.88
N ASP A 332 16.63 -1.41 46.61
CA ASP A 332 16.82 -0.07 46.06
C ASP A 332 17.27 -0.27 44.59
N PRO A 333 16.37 -0.12 43.61
CA PRO A 333 16.63 -0.52 42.24
C PRO A 333 17.72 0.36 41.61
N THR A 334 18.73 -0.28 41.06
CA THR A 334 19.75 0.37 40.23
C THR A 334 19.32 0.27 38.78
N TYR A 335 19.28 1.41 38.09
CA TYR A 335 18.87 1.46 36.68
C TYR A 335 20.06 1.17 35.79
N PHE A 336 19.86 0.26 34.84
CA PHE A 336 20.84 -0.12 33.83
C PHE A 336 20.17 -0.13 32.45
N THR A 337 21.00 -0.30 31.43
CA THR A 337 20.61 -0.33 30.02
C THR A 337 21.50 -1.36 29.32
N ASN A 338 20.98 -2.09 28.34
CA ASN A 338 21.70 -3.06 27.52
C ASN A 338 21.86 -2.59 26.05
N PRO A 339 22.33 -1.34 25.79
CA PRO A 339 22.44 -0.83 24.44
C PRO A 339 23.48 -1.63 23.65
N CYS A 340 23.08 -2.09 22.46
CA CYS A 340 23.86 -2.91 21.55
C CYS A 340 24.55 -4.13 22.20
N ALA A 341 23.95 -4.67 23.27
CA ALA A 341 24.47 -5.84 23.94
C ALA A 341 24.49 -7.07 23.01
N THR A 342 25.34 -8.05 23.30
CA THR A 342 25.49 -9.28 22.51
C THR A 342 24.95 -10.51 23.24
N GLN A 343 24.92 -11.64 22.53
CA GLN A 343 24.64 -12.93 23.12
C GLN A 343 25.93 -13.53 23.69
N SER A 344 26.19 -13.36 24.98
CA SER A 344 27.29 -14.05 25.66
C SER A 344 26.91 -15.51 25.98
N LEU A 345 25.63 -15.80 26.25
CA LEU A 345 25.10 -17.16 26.47
C LEU A 345 23.76 -17.41 25.77
N ALA A 346 23.50 -18.68 25.45
CA ALA A 346 22.19 -19.09 24.93
C ALA A 346 21.09 -18.88 25.99
N ALA A 347 19.93 -18.36 25.57
CA ALA A 347 18.79 -18.10 26.45
C ALA A 347 18.32 -19.37 27.21
N VAL A 348 17.97 -19.19 28.48
CA VAL A 348 17.36 -20.23 29.30
C VAL A 348 15.89 -20.44 28.94
N THR A 349 15.45 -21.71 28.99
CA THR A 349 14.02 -22.03 29.02
C THR A 349 13.47 -21.79 30.43
N CYS A 350 12.91 -20.62 30.68
CA CYS A 350 12.18 -20.30 31.91
C CYS A 350 10.67 -20.20 31.65
N GLY A 351 9.80 -20.35 32.65
CA GLY A 351 8.34 -20.20 32.45
C GLY A 351 7.64 -21.18 31.49
N SER A 352 8.36 -22.07 30.80
CA SER A 352 7.99 -22.80 29.55
C SER A 352 8.19 -22.01 28.25
N PHE A 353 8.71 -20.79 28.32
CA PHE A 353 9.16 -19.99 27.19
C PHE A 353 10.69 -20.04 27.08
N THR A 354 11.23 -19.53 25.98
CA THR A 354 12.68 -19.33 25.80
C THR A 354 12.79 -18.06 25.00
N GLY A 355 13.37 -17.02 25.61
CA GLY A 355 13.58 -15.75 24.94
C GLY A 355 14.70 -15.82 23.90
N ASP A 356 14.89 -14.69 23.25
CA ASP A 356 16.05 -14.32 22.47
C ASP A 356 17.08 -13.62 23.38
N ALA A 357 18.15 -14.32 23.76
CA ALA A 357 19.26 -13.72 24.52
C ALA A 357 20.19 -12.94 23.57
N GLY A 358 19.64 -12.05 22.73
CA GLY A 358 20.40 -11.25 21.76
C GLY A 358 21.13 -10.06 22.39
N ASP A 359 20.78 -9.73 23.63
CA ASP A 359 21.08 -8.48 24.32
C ASP A 359 21.36 -8.68 25.84
N ASP A 360 22.03 -9.79 26.19
CA ASP A 360 22.25 -10.17 27.59
C ASP A 360 23.26 -9.27 28.34
N VAL A 361 23.04 -9.08 29.65
CA VAL A 361 23.88 -8.21 30.50
C VAL A 361 24.04 -8.76 31.90
N TRP A 362 25.25 -8.64 32.44
CA TRP A 362 25.69 -9.37 33.61
C TRP A 362 25.80 -8.55 34.89
N TYR A 363 25.41 -9.20 35.98
CA TYR A 363 25.52 -8.67 37.34
C TYR A 363 26.06 -9.75 38.27
N SER A 364 26.84 -9.36 39.28
CA SER A 364 27.42 -10.27 40.25
C SER A 364 27.10 -9.83 41.68
N PHE A 365 26.94 -10.77 42.61
CA PHE A 365 26.79 -10.46 44.03
C PHE A 365 27.42 -11.56 44.89
N THR A 366 27.68 -11.25 46.16
CA THR A 366 28.05 -12.26 47.16
C THR A 366 26.84 -12.52 48.06
N ALA A 367 26.40 -13.77 48.16
CA ALA A 367 25.30 -14.14 49.03
C ALA A 367 25.64 -13.86 50.51
N THR A 368 24.76 -13.13 51.20
CA THR A 368 24.91 -12.75 52.62
C THR A 368 24.03 -13.56 53.56
N ALA A 369 23.07 -14.32 53.01
CA ALA A 369 22.17 -15.23 53.69
C ALA A 369 21.99 -16.51 52.84
N PRO A 370 21.56 -17.65 53.42
CA PRO A 370 21.23 -18.86 52.65
C PRO A 370 19.97 -18.70 51.80
N ASP A 371 19.05 -17.82 52.23
CA ASP A 371 17.83 -17.46 51.52
C ASP A 371 17.92 -15.97 51.17
N MET A 372 17.82 -15.64 49.88
CA MET A 372 17.83 -14.28 49.33
C MET A 372 16.89 -14.23 48.14
N THR A 373 16.25 -13.08 47.93
CA THR A 373 15.50 -12.80 46.69
C THR A 373 16.37 -12.00 45.74
N VAL A 374 16.41 -12.39 44.47
CA VAL A 374 17.00 -11.62 43.38
C VAL A 374 15.87 -11.26 42.43
N GLY A 375 15.77 -10.01 42.01
CA GLY A 375 14.69 -9.60 41.12
C GLY A 375 15.00 -8.33 40.34
N GLY A 376 14.28 -8.16 39.23
CA GLY A 376 14.41 -7.06 38.28
C GLY A 376 13.06 -6.40 38.03
N ALA A 377 13.08 -5.14 37.63
CA ALA A 377 11.88 -4.43 37.19
C ALA A 377 12.16 -3.82 35.81
N PRO A 378 11.40 -4.18 34.77
CA PRO A 378 11.59 -3.61 33.43
C PRO A 378 11.24 -2.13 33.40
N HIS A 379 11.85 -1.40 32.46
CA HIS A 379 11.45 -0.04 32.17
C HIS A 379 10.44 -0.03 31.01
N GLY A 380 9.24 0.52 31.25
CA GLY A 380 8.18 0.52 30.25
C GLY A 380 7.60 -0.88 30.03
N ASN A 381 7.59 -1.34 28.77
CA ASN A 381 6.97 -2.60 28.37
C ASN A 381 7.98 -3.74 28.12
N MET A 382 9.25 -3.59 28.50
CA MET A 382 10.25 -4.64 28.32
C MET A 382 9.79 -5.94 28.99
N ASP A 383 9.98 -7.06 28.31
CA ASP A 383 9.88 -8.40 28.86
C ASP A 383 11.29 -8.79 29.32
N ILE A 384 11.48 -9.15 30.60
CA ILE A 384 12.80 -9.51 31.13
C ILE A 384 12.81 -10.96 31.57
N VAL A 385 13.81 -11.71 31.13
CA VAL A 385 14.11 -13.05 31.63
C VAL A 385 15.39 -12.95 32.45
N MET A 386 15.39 -13.55 33.64
CA MET A 386 16.55 -13.55 34.54
C MET A 386 17.09 -14.98 34.74
N GLU A 387 18.40 -15.14 34.82
CA GLU A 387 19.03 -16.41 35.19
C GLU A 387 20.08 -16.21 36.28
N LEU A 388 19.97 -17.00 37.35
CA LEU A 388 20.97 -17.04 38.42
C LEU A 388 22.01 -18.11 38.12
N PHE A 389 23.26 -17.68 38.03
CA PHE A 389 24.40 -18.57 37.92
C PHE A 389 25.22 -18.62 39.23
N SER A 390 25.90 -19.75 39.43
CA SER A 390 26.95 -19.92 40.44
C SER A 390 28.26 -20.37 39.79
N GLY A 391 29.39 -19.97 40.36
CA GLY A 391 30.73 -20.29 39.84
C GLY A 391 31.52 -19.05 39.45
N ALA A 392 32.45 -19.22 38.51
CA ALA A 392 33.19 -18.13 37.88
C ALA A 392 32.80 -18.03 36.40
N CYS A 393 32.98 -16.86 35.78
CA CYS A 393 32.77 -16.69 34.33
C CYS A 393 33.53 -17.77 33.53
N GLY A 394 32.91 -18.28 32.46
CA GLY A 394 33.39 -19.44 31.70
C GLY A 394 33.23 -20.83 32.37
N LEU A 395 32.82 -20.89 33.65
CA LEU A 395 32.50 -22.12 34.40
C LEU A 395 31.22 -21.97 35.22
N LEU A 396 30.27 -21.21 34.70
CA LEU A 396 29.00 -20.92 35.36
C LEU A 396 28.08 -22.15 35.34
N THR A 397 27.35 -22.35 36.44
CA THR A 397 26.32 -23.38 36.62
C THR A 397 25.01 -22.68 36.93
N SER A 398 24.01 -22.84 36.07
CA SER A 398 22.64 -22.36 36.28
C SER A 398 22.05 -22.92 37.58
N VAL A 399 21.38 -22.06 38.35
CA VAL A 399 20.83 -22.35 39.68
C VAL A 399 19.31 -22.19 39.69
N ALA A 400 18.82 -21.09 39.10
CA ALA A 400 17.42 -20.71 39.04
C ALA A 400 17.21 -19.76 37.86
N CYS A 401 15.97 -19.55 37.45
CA CYS A 401 15.59 -18.53 36.47
C CYS A 401 14.28 -17.87 36.90
N GLY A 402 14.06 -16.66 36.42
CA GLY A 402 12.84 -15.87 36.55
C GLY A 402 12.23 -15.53 35.19
N ASP A 403 10.95 -15.84 35.04
CA ASP A 403 10.04 -15.51 33.92
C ASP A 403 8.60 -15.73 34.43
N VAL A 404 8.11 -14.77 35.21
CA VAL A 404 6.91 -14.87 36.04
C VAL A 404 5.78 -13.95 35.54
N GLY A 405 6.08 -12.99 34.67
CA GLY A 405 5.08 -12.12 34.06
C GLY A 405 5.55 -11.45 32.77
N GLY A 406 4.73 -11.53 31.73
CA GLY A 406 5.04 -10.90 30.45
C GLY A 406 5.05 -9.36 30.48
N SER A 407 5.80 -8.79 29.54
CA SER A 407 5.89 -7.40 29.06
C SER A 407 5.51 -6.32 30.10
N GLY A 408 6.52 -5.82 30.81
CA GLY A 408 6.38 -4.75 31.80
C GLY A 408 6.12 -5.21 33.24
N ALA A 409 6.14 -6.51 33.52
CA ALA A 409 6.06 -7.05 34.88
C ALA A 409 7.45 -7.19 35.51
N ALA A 410 7.54 -6.99 36.83
CA ALA A 410 8.75 -7.29 37.59
C ALA A 410 8.90 -8.80 37.81
N ASP A 411 10.15 -9.26 37.85
CA ASP A 411 10.51 -10.67 37.99
C ASP A 411 11.35 -10.92 39.26
N ASP A 412 11.19 -12.09 39.90
CA ASP A 412 11.95 -12.48 41.10
C ASP A 412 12.17 -14.00 41.25
N MET A 413 13.27 -14.36 41.93
CA MET A 413 13.73 -15.72 42.23
C MET A 413 14.37 -15.84 43.62
#